data_AF-A0A2D0W588-F1
#
_entry.id   AF-A0A2D0W588-F1
#
_cell.length_a   1.000
_cell.length_b   1.000
_cell.length_c   1.000
_cell.angle_alpha   90.00
_cell.angle_beta   90.00
_cell.angle_gamma   90.00
#
_symmetry.space_group_name_H-M   'P 1'
#
loop_
_entity.id
_entity.type
_entity.pdbx_description
1 polymer ?
#
loop_
_entity_poly.entity_id
_entity_poly.type
_entity_poly.pdbx_seq_one_letter_code
_entity_poly.pdbx_strand_id
1 'polypeptide(L)'
;LAMQIVTGCFLSMHYCAEVGLAFASVGHIMRDVNYGFLLRYFHANGASLFFLCLYFHIGRSLYYGGYLKGPVWRVGIVIFLLTMATAFLGYVLPWGQMSFWGATVITNLLSAIPYVGTDVVQWVWGGFSVSGATLTRFFSLHFLFPFILAILVVVHLIFLHIEGSNSPVGSKTPVDDVVFHVYYTSKDWYGIVVTLMLLSIVVYLMPNLLGDPENFIQANSLVTPVHIQPEWYFLFAYAILRSIPNKFGGVVSMFLSILILF
;
A
#
# COMPACT_ATOMS: atom_id res chain seq x y z
N LEU A 1 8.55 4.45 4.03
CA LEU A 1 8.80 4.85 2.63
C LEU A 1 10.21 4.52 2.15
N ALA A 2 11.27 5.08 2.73
CA ALA A 2 12.65 4.86 2.25
C ALA A 2 13.03 3.37 2.12
N MET A 3 12.73 2.55 3.13
CA MET A 3 12.95 1.09 3.07
C MET A 3 12.26 0.43 1.86
N GLN A 4 11.00 0.79 1.57
CA GLN A 4 10.27 0.26 0.41
C GLN A 4 10.91 0.69 -0.91
N ILE A 5 11.37 1.94 -1.02
CA ILE A 5 12.05 2.42 -2.23
C ILE A 5 13.37 1.68 -2.42
N VAL A 6 14.20 1.58 -1.38
CA VAL A 6 15.51 0.90 -1.47
C VAL A 6 15.34 -0.57 -1.83
N THR A 7 14.54 -1.31 -1.05
CA THR A 7 14.31 -2.74 -1.33
C THR A 7 13.63 -2.94 -2.68
N GLY A 8 12.66 -2.09 -3.05
CA GLY A 8 11.97 -2.15 -4.33
C GLY A 8 12.89 -1.90 -5.54
N CYS A 9 13.79 -0.93 -5.44
CA CYS A 9 14.81 -0.69 -6.47
C CYS A 9 15.70 -1.92 -6.67
N PHE A 10 16.23 -2.53 -5.60
CA PHE A 10 17.05 -3.74 -5.73
C PHE A 10 16.25 -4.93 -6.27
N LEU A 11 15.00 -5.12 -5.85
CA LEU A 11 14.13 -6.16 -6.41
C LEU A 11 13.86 -5.94 -7.91
N SER A 12 13.66 -4.69 -8.32
CA SER A 12 13.39 -4.34 -9.71
C SER A 12 14.56 -4.65 -10.66
N MET A 13 15.80 -4.69 -10.16
CA MET A 13 16.99 -5.05 -10.95
C MET A 13 17.00 -6.53 -11.37
N HIS A 14 16.18 -7.37 -10.72
CA HIS A 14 16.12 -8.81 -10.93
C HIS A 14 14.73 -9.31 -11.37
N TYR A 15 13.72 -8.43 -11.40
CA TYR A 15 12.34 -8.78 -11.73
C TYR A 15 12.06 -8.64 -13.22
N CYS A 16 11.29 -9.57 -13.79
CA CYS A 16 10.85 -9.54 -15.18
C CYS A 16 9.32 -9.33 -15.26
N ALA A 17 8.88 -8.19 -15.79
CA ALA A 17 7.46 -7.85 -15.92
C ALA A 17 6.80 -8.51 -17.15
N GLU A 18 6.95 -9.82 -17.31
CA GLU A 18 6.40 -10.60 -18.43
C GLU A 18 5.68 -11.84 -17.89
N VAL A 19 4.48 -12.17 -18.41
CA VAL A 19 3.57 -13.15 -17.78
C VAL A 19 4.20 -14.53 -17.60
N GLY A 20 4.99 -15.00 -18.58
CA GLY A 20 5.68 -16.28 -18.50
C GLY A 20 6.85 -16.30 -17.51
N LEU A 21 7.39 -15.14 -17.15
CA LEU A 21 8.60 -15.01 -16.34
C LEU A 21 8.37 -14.35 -14.98
N ALA A 22 7.29 -13.62 -14.75
CA ALA A 22 7.10 -12.80 -13.56
C ALA A 22 7.18 -13.62 -12.27
N PHE A 23 6.38 -14.69 -12.18
CA PHE A 23 6.39 -15.60 -11.05
C PHE A 23 7.75 -16.29 -10.88
N ALA A 24 8.35 -16.75 -11.99
CA ALA A 24 9.66 -17.40 -11.98
C ALA A 24 10.79 -16.44 -11.55
N SER A 25 10.74 -15.17 -11.94
CA SER A 25 11.74 -14.14 -11.60
C SER A 25 11.71 -13.82 -10.10
N VAL A 26 10.52 -13.80 -9.48
CA VAL A 26 10.41 -13.72 -8.01
C VAL A 26 10.98 -14.98 -7.36
N GLY A 27 10.73 -16.16 -7.93
CA GLY A 27 11.36 -17.42 -7.51
C GLY A 27 12.90 -17.38 -7.57
N HIS A 28 13.45 -16.82 -8.64
CA HIS A 28 14.90 -16.59 -8.82
C HIS A 28 15.46 -15.62 -7.79
N ILE A 29 14.79 -14.48 -7.54
CA ILE A 29 15.19 -13.54 -6.47
C ILE A 29 15.28 -14.25 -5.12
N MET A 30 14.29 -15.09 -4.82
CA MET A 30 14.20 -15.78 -3.54
C MET A 30 15.27 -16.87 -3.34
N ARG A 31 15.81 -17.45 -4.42
CA ARG A 31 16.65 -18.65 -4.36
C ARG A 31 18.09 -18.43 -4.82
N ASP A 32 18.30 -17.58 -5.81
CA ASP A 32 19.57 -17.50 -6.54
C ASP A 32 20.27 -16.15 -6.35
N VAL A 33 19.53 -15.09 -6.01
CA VAL A 33 20.11 -13.77 -5.73
C VAL A 33 20.65 -13.71 -4.30
N ASN A 34 21.89 -13.28 -4.13
CA ASN A 34 22.52 -13.08 -2.82
C ASN A 34 21.65 -12.17 -1.93
N TYR A 35 21.21 -12.69 -0.78
CA TYR A 35 20.28 -12.01 0.13
C TYR A 35 18.93 -11.59 -0.49
N GLY A 36 18.58 -12.12 -1.66
CA GLY A 36 17.34 -11.76 -2.36
C GLY A 36 16.08 -12.14 -1.58
N PHE A 37 16.12 -13.24 -0.82
CA PHE A 37 15.04 -13.60 0.11
C PHE A 37 14.82 -12.53 1.19
N LEU A 38 15.89 -11.92 1.73
CA LEU A 38 15.78 -10.83 2.70
C LEU A 38 15.18 -9.60 2.04
N LEU A 39 15.71 -9.19 0.88
CA LEU A 39 15.18 -8.05 0.13
C LEU A 39 13.68 -8.21 -0.14
N ARG A 40 13.25 -9.40 -0.60
CA ARG A 40 11.84 -9.69 -0.82
C ARG A 40 11.07 -9.58 0.49
N TYR A 41 11.45 -10.33 1.53
CA TYR A 41 10.63 -10.38 2.75
C TYR A 41 10.57 -9.06 3.50
N PHE A 42 11.65 -8.27 3.50
CA PHE A 42 11.61 -6.89 4.00
C PHE A 42 10.67 -6.01 3.16
N HIS A 43 10.65 -6.14 1.84
CA HIS A 43 9.73 -5.38 0.99
C HIS A 43 8.26 -5.77 1.22
N ALA A 44 7.97 -7.08 1.31
CA ALA A 44 6.62 -7.59 1.50
C ALA A 44 6.08 -7.27 2.91
N ASN A 45 6.81 -7.62 3.97
CA ASN A 45 6.39 -7.35 5.33
C ASN A 45 6.51 -5.85 5.69
N GLY A 46 7.42 -5.13 5.03
CA GLY A 46 7.54 -3.68 5.13
C GLY A 46 6.31 -2.95 4.59
N ALA A 47 5.61 -3.50 3.59
CA ALA A 47 4.32 -2.98 3.14
C ALA A 47 3.25 -3.11 4.23
N SER A 48 3.14 -4.28 4.88
CA SER A 48 2.25 -4.46 6.03
C SER A 48 2.57 -3.50 7.18
N LEU A 49 3.85 -3.37 7.54
CA LEU A 49 4.27 -2.39 8.54
C LEU A 49 3.88 -0.96 8.14
N PHE A 50 4.00 -0.61 6.86
CA PHE A 50 3.61 0.71 6.35
C PHE A 50 2.13 0.99 6.65
N PHE A 51 1.23 0.06 6.33
CA PHE A 51 -0.21 0.23 6.63
C PHE A 51 -0.50 0.27 8.13
N LEU A 52 0.18 -0.54 8.93
CA LEU A 52 0.05 -0.48 10.38
C LEU A 52 0.42 0.92 10.92
N CYS A 53 1.55 1.47 10.47
CA CYS A 53 1.97 2.83 10.82
C CYS A 53 0.98 3.89 10.32
N LEU A 54 0.44 3.74 9.11
CA LEU A 54 -0.58 4.66 8.58
C LEU A 54 -1.85 4.65 9.42
N TYR A 55 -2.35 3.47 9.82
CA TYR A 55 -3.55 3.37 10.66
C TYR A 55 -3.34 3.99 12.03
N PHE A 56 -2.19 3.77 12.67
CA PHE A 56 -1.86 4.48 13.91
C PHE A 56 -1.73 5.99 13.69
N HIS A 57 -1.13 6.43 12.59
CA HIS A 57 -0.96 7.85 12.29
C HIS A 57 -2.29 8.57 12.05
N ILE A 58 -3.20 7.95 11.29
CA ILE A 58 -4.57 8.44 11.04
C ILE A 58 -5.34 8.43 12.36
N GLY A 59 -5.33 7.32 13.11
CA GLY A 59 -6.02 7.19 14.39
C GLY A 59 -5.57 8.23 15.42
N ARG A 60 -4.26 8.48 15.53
CA ARG A 60 -3.70 9.56 16.37
C ARG A 60 -4.30 10.92 15.98
N SER A 61 -4.38 11.18 14.69
CA SER A 61 -4.89 12.47 14.17
C SER A 61 -6.39 12.63 14.41
N LEU A 62 -7.17 11.56 14.31
CA LEU A 62 -8.58 11.56 14.68
C LEU A 62 -8.76 11.80 16.19
N TYR A 63 -7.97 11.12 17.02
CA TYR A 63 -8.09 11.22 18.48
C TYR A 63 -7.67 12.59 19.04
N TYR A 64 -6.57 13.16 18.55
CA TYR A 64 -6.01 14.44 19.04
C TYR A 64 -6.32 15.64 18.15
N GLY A 65 -7.36 15.58 17.32
CA GLY A 65 -7.79 16.73 16.49
C GLY A 65 -6.77 17.17 15.44
N GLY A 66 -5.90 16.28 14.97
CA GLY A 66 -4.93 16.53 13.88
C GLY A 66 -5.59 16.92 12.57
N TYR A 67 -6.80 16.41 12.31
CA TYR A 67 -7.59 16.73 11.11
C TYR A 67 -8.02 18.20 11.01
N LEU A 68 -7.99 18.95 12.13
CA LEU A 68 -8.28 20.39 12.14
C LEU A 68 -7.26 21.19 11.32
N LYS A 69 -6.06 20.63 11.07
CA LYS A 69 -5.06 21.19 10.16
C LYS A 69 -5.41 20.86 8.72
N GLY A 70 -6.40 21.56 8.19
CA GLY A 70 -7.06 21.22 6.92
C GLY A 70 -6.10 20.88 5.75
N PRO A 71 -5.10 21.73 5.43
CA PRO A 71 -4.14 21.42 4.37
C PRO A 71 -3.30 20.17 4.65
N VAL A 72 -2.78 20.01 5.87
CA VAL A 72 -1.99 18.83 6.28
C VAL A 72 -2.83 17.56 6.14
N TRP A 73 -4.06 17.60 6.65
CA TRP A 73 -4.98 16.47 6.65
C TRP A 73 -5.36 16.03 5.24
N ARG A 74 -5.78 16.96 4.36
CA ARG A 74 -6.13 16.63 2.98
C ARG A 74 -4.96 16.03 2.19
N VAL A 75 -3.75 16.57 2.34
CA VAL A 75 -2.56 15.95 1.73
C VAL A 75 -2.29 14.56 2.32
N GLY A 76 -2.51 14.37 3.63
CA GLY A 76 -2.41 13.07 4.29
C GLY A 76 -3.37 12.02 3.70
N ILE A 77 -4.60 12.41 3.37
CA ILE A 77 -5.56 11.51 2.71
C ILE A 77 -5.12 11.16 1.29
N VAL A 78 -4.58 12.12 0.53
CA VAL A 78 -4.01 11.86 -0.80
C VAL A 78 -2.82 10.90 -0.73
N ILE A 79 -1.93 11.06 0.26
CA ILE A 79 -0.84 10.12 0.54
C ILE A 79 -1.39 8.72 0.85
N PHE A 80 -2.43 8.64 1.67
CA PHE A 80 -3.06 7.37 2.02
C PHE A 80 -3.62 6.66 0.78
N LEU A 81 -4.42 7.34 -0.03
CA LEU A 81 -4.97 6.80 -1.28
C LEU A 81 -3.88 6.36 -2.26
N LEU A 82 -2.82 7.15 -2.45
CA LEU A 82 -1.72 6.77 -3.34
C LEU A 82 -0.91 5.60 -2.79
N THR A 83 -0.78 5.47 -1.46
CA THR A 83 -0.16 4.30 -0.83
C THR A 83 -0.99 3.04 -1.03
N MET A 84 -2.32 3.13 -0.90
CA MET A 84 -3.26 2.04 -1.22
C MET A 84 -3.09 1.59 -2.69
N ALA A 85 -3.10 2.53 -3.63
CA ALA A 85 -2.89 2.23 -5.04
C ALA A 85 -1.52 1.57 -5.28
N THR A 86 -0.45 2.12 -4.71
CA THR A 86 0.92 1.58 -4.83
C THR A 86 1.01 0.14 -4.33
N ALA A 87 0.45 -0.15 -3.16
CA ALA A 87 0.48 -1.49 -2.57
C ALA A 87 -0.34 -2.51 -3.36
N PHE A 88 -1.54 -2.12 -3.82
CA PHE A 88 -2.34 -2.95 -4.71
C PHE A 88 -1.57 -3.32 -5.98
N LEU A 89 -0.99 -2.34 -6.68
CA LEU A 89 -0.20 -2.58 -7.89
C LEU A 89 0.99 -3.50 -7.62
N GLY A 90 1.69 -3.30 -6.51
CA GLY A 90 2.84 -4.13 -6.09
C GLY A 90 2.45 -5.57 -5.81
N TYR A 91 1.27 -5.79 -5.21
CA TYR A 91 0.75 -7.11 -4.93
C TYR A 91 0.43 -7.92 -6.19
N VAL A 92 0.21 -7.28 -7.34
CA VAL A 92 -0.04 -7.98 -8.61
C VAL A 92 1.25 -8.52 -9.23
N LEU A 93 2.41 -7.91 -8.94
CA LEU A 93 3.68 -8.18 -9.63
C LEU A 93 4.21 -9.62 -9.49
N PRO A 94 4.06 -10.31 -8.35
CA PRO A 94 4.48 -11.71 -8.24
C PRO A 94 3.73 -12.66 -9.17
N TRP A 95 2.57 -12.25 -9.71
CA TRP A 95 1.78 -13.02 -10.65
C TRP A 95 1.37 -14.42 -10.14
N GLY A 96 1.05 -14.51 -8.85
CA GLY A 96 0.40 -15.67 -8.25
C GLY A 96 -1.12 -15.66 -8.38
N GLN A 97 -1.80 -16.67 -7.85
CA GLN A 97 -3.26 -16.78 -7.94
C GLN A 97 -3.99 -15.59 -7.31
N MET A 98 -3.65 -15.23 -6.07
CA MET A 98 -4.29 -14.08 -5.41
C MET A 98 -3.93 -12.75 -6.08
N SER A 99 -2.70 -12.61 -6.58
CA SER A 99 -2.29 -11.46 -7.40
C SER A 99 -3.20 -11.27 -8.63
N PHE A 100 -3.37 -12.31 -9.44
CA PHE A 100 -4.14 -12.25 -10.69
C PHE A 100 -5.64 -12.06 -10.46
N TRP A 101 -6.22 -12.87 -9.57
CA TRP A 101 -7.66 -12.82 -9.30
C TRP A 101 -8.05 -11.58 -8.49
N GLY A 102 -7.19 -11.14 -7.57
CA GLY A 102 -7.32 -9.85 -6.90
C GLY A 102 -7.31 -8.69 -7.89
N ALA A 103 -6.36 -8.67 -8.83
CA ALA A 103 -6.33 -7.67 -9.89
C ALA A 103 -7.62 -7.66 -10.71
N THR A 104 -8.08 -8.84 -11.13
CA THR A 104 -9.30 -9.02 -11.94
C THR A 104 -10.53 -8.48 -11.22
N VAL A 105 -10.74 -8.88 -9.96
CA VAL A 105 -11.93 -8.48 -9.19
C VAL A 105 -11.91 -6.98 -8.87
N ILE A 106 -10.79 -6.46 -8.34
CA ILE A 106 -10.69 -5.08 -7.86
C ILE A 106 -10.80 -4.08 -9.01
N THR A 107 -10.08 -4.30 -10.12
CA THR A 107 -10.16 -3.38 -11.26
C THR A 107 -11.52 -3.43 -11.97
N ASN A 108 -12.17 -4.60 -12.00
CA ASN A 108 -13.50 -4.74 -12.57
C ASN A 108 -14.59 -4.01 -11.74
N LEU A 109 -14.29 -3.54 -10.53
CA LEU A 109 -15.19 -2.64 -9.79
C LEU A 109 -15.44 -1.33 -10.54
N LEU A 110 -14.50 -0.87 -11.38
CA LEU A 110 -14.67 0.34 -12.21
C LEU A 110 -15.78 0.18 -13.26
N SER A 111 -16.13 -1.05 -13.65
CA SER A 111 -17.27 -1.29 -14.55
C SER A 111 -18.63 -0.97 -13.92
N ALA A 112 -18.67 -0.67 -12.61
CA ALA A 112 -19.87 -0.16 -11.97
C ALA A 112 -20.19 1.30 -12.35
N ILE A 113 -19.23 2.05 -12.92
CA ILE A 113 -19.44 3.44 -13.35
C ILE A 113 -20.44 3.45 -14.53
N PRO A 114 -21.58 4.17 -14.44
CA PRO A 114 -22.56 4.22 -15.50
C PRO A 114 -21.97 4.72 -16.83
N TYR A 115 -22.43 4.14 -17.94
CA TYR A 115 -22.09 4.49 -19.33
C TYR A 115 -20.65 4.20 -19.77
N VAL A 116 -19.64 4.52 -18.96
CA VAL A 116 -18.22 4.47 -19.35
C VAL A 116 -17.40 3.38 -18.65
N GLY A 117 -17.98 2.67 -17.67
CA GLY A 117 -17.23 1.77 -16.79
C GLY A 117 -16.51 0.64 -17.52
N THR A 118 -17.13 0.04 -18.54
CA THR A 118 -16.51 -1.04 -19.34
C THR A 118 -15.29 -0.56 -20.10
N ASP A 119 -15.37 0.63 -20.69
CA ASP A 119 -14.29 1.23 -21.47
C ASP A 119 -13.12 1.60 -20.56
N VAL A 120 -13.40 2.12 -19.36
CA VAL A 120 -12.40 2.40 -18.33
C VAL A 120 -11.67 1.12 -17.92
N VAL A 121 -12.38 0.02 -17.66
CA VAL A 121 -11.76 -1.26 -17.28
C VAL A 121 -10.85 -1.79 -18.38
N GLN A 122 -11.33 -1.83 -19.63
CA GLN A 122 -10.54 -2.30 -20.77
C GLN A 122 -9.34 -1.39 -21.04
N TRP A 123 -9.49 -0.08 -20.83
CA TRP A 123 -8.38 0.87 -20.91
C TRP A 123 -7.33 0.61 -19.82
N VAL A 124 -7.76 0.37 -18.57
CA VAL A 124 -6.86 0.02 -17.45
C VAL A 124 -6.16 -1.32 -17.70
N TRP A 125 -6.82 -2.29 -18.30
CA TRP A 125 -6.20 -3.59 -18.62
C TRP A 125 -5.29 -3.53 -19.85
N GLY A 126 -5.62 -2.69 -20.83
CA GLY A 126 -4.98 -2.70 -22.15
C GLY A 126 -5.45 -3.85 -23.02
N GLY A 127 -6.69 -4.30 -22.82
CA GLY A 127 -7.24 -5.48 -23.47
C GLY A 127 -8.55 -5.90 -22.81
N PHE A 128 -9.00 -7.11 -23.11
CA PHE A 128 -10.29 -7.64 -22.64
C PHE A 128 -10.22 -8.34 -21.28
N SER A 129 -9.01 -8.57 -20.77
CA SER A 129 -8.76 -9.19 -19.48
C SER A 129 -7.41 -8.76 -18.92
N VAL A 130 -7.18 -9.03 -17.63
CA VAL A 130 -5.86 -8.88 -17.00
C VAL A 130 -4.87 -9.78 -17.74
N SER A 131 -3.81 -9.18 -18.28
CA SER A 131 -2.84 -9.84 -19.17
C SER A 131 -1.44 -9.20 -19.05
N GLY A 132 -0.52 -9.55 -19.95
CA GLY A 132 0.83 -8.97 -19.97
C GLY A 132 0.87 -7.46 -20.17
N ALA A 133 -0.08 -6.91 -20.94
CA ALA A 133 -0.24 -5.47 -21.05
C ALA A 133 -0.58 -4.82 -19.70
N THR A 134 -1.35 -5.50 -18.85
CA THR A 134 -1.71 -5.06 -17.50
C THR A 134 -0.54 -5.18 -16.52
N LEU A 135 0.23 -6.26 -16.60
CA LEU A 135 1.38 -6.48 -15.72
C LEU A 135 2.49 -5.43 -15.91
N THR A 136 2.86 -5.17 -17.17
CA THR A 136 3.92 -4.20 -17.53
C THR A 136 3.61 -2.77 -17.09
N ARG A 137 2.36 -2.31 -17.28
CA ARG A 137 1.90 -1.00 -16.79
C ARG A 137 1.84 -0.95 -15.27
N PHE A 138 1.40 -2.02 -14.61
CA PHE A 138 1.31 -2.05 -13.15
C PHE A 138 2.71 -2.01 -12.53
N PHE A 139 3.69 -2.69 -13.12
CA PHE A 139 5.09 -2.55 -12.73
C PHE A 139 5.56 -1.10 -12.88
N SER A 140 5.30 -0.47 -14.03
CA SER A 140 5.72 0.93 -14.29
C SER A 140 5.10 1.92 -13.30
N LEU A 141 3.80 1.78 -13.01
CA LEU A 141 3.09 2.63 -12.05
C LEU A 141 3.54 2.35 -10.60
N HIS A 142 3.70 1.08 -10.23
CA HIS A 142 4.21 0.68 -8.91
C HIS A 142 5.61 1.20 -8.66
N PHE A 143 6.46 1.28 -9.69
CA PHE A 143 7.79 1.87 -9.60
C PHE A 143 7.72 3.40 -9.44
N LEU A 144 6.84 4.08 -10.20
CA LEU A 144 6.72 5.55 -10.20
C LEU A 144 6.10 6.11 -8.91
N PHE A 145 5.01 5.52 -8.42
CA PHE A 145 4.21 6.08 -7.34
C PHE A 145 4.97 6.30 -6.01
N PRO A 146 5.91 5.44 -5.57
CA PRO A 146 6.75 5.69 -4.40
C PRO A 146 7.54 7.01 -4.45
N PHE A 147 7.97 7.44 -5.64
CA PHE A 147 8.68 8.73 -5.80
C PHE A 147 7.71 9.92 -5.72
N ILE A 148 6.50 9.77 -6.28
CA ILE A 148 5.43 10.76 -6.10
C ILE A 148 5.03 10.86 -4.61
N LEU A 149 4.94 9.74 -3.90
CA LEU A 149 4.72 9.69 -2.46
C LEU A 149 5.81 10.47 -1.70
N ALA A 150 7.08 10.34 -2.09
CA ALA A 150 8.16 11.11 -1.46
C ALA A 150 7.96 12.63 -1.61
N ILE A 151 7.54 13.08 -2.80
CA ILE A 151 7.22 14.49 -3.05
C ILE A 151 6.03 14.93 -2.18
N LEU A 152 4.95 14.13 -2.13
CA LEU A 152 3.78 14.44 -1.31
C LEU A 152 4.10 14.49 0.18
N VAL A 153 5.00 13.64 0.68
CA VAL A 153 5.47 13.70 2.07
C VAL A 153 6.17 15.03 2.36
N VAL A 154 6.98 15.55 1.43
CA VAL A 154 7.58 16.88 1.58
C VAL A 154 6.51 17.96 1.65
N VAL A 155 5.51 17.93 0.76
CA VAL A 155 4.38 18.88 0.77
C VAL A 155 3.60 18.78 2.09
N HIS A 156 3.32 17.57 2.57
CA HIS A 156 2.65 17.33 3.85
C HIS A 156 3.42 17.94 5.02
N LEU A 157 4.75 17.77 5.04
CA LEU A 157 5.62 18.37 6.05
C LEU A 157 5.67 19.90 5.93
N ILE A 158 5.68 20.48 4.73
CA ILE A 158 5.64 21.94 4.56
C ILE A 158 4.38 22.52 5.22
N PHE A 159 3.20 21.96 4.93
CA PHE A 159 1.96 22.42 5.59
C PHE A 159 2.00 22.21 7.11
N LEU A 160 2.62 21.12 7.58
CA LEU A 160 2.77 20.90 9.01
C LEU A 160 3.68 21.95 9.66
N HIS A 161 4.76 22.38 9.00
CA HIS A 161 5.67 23.39 9.55
C HIS A 161 5.05 24.79 9.58
N ILE A 162 4.09 25.09 8.71
CA ILE A 162 3.35 26.36 8.75
C ILE A 162 2.48 26.46 10.02
N GLU A 163 1.82 25.36 10.41
CA GLU A 163 0.90 25.34 11.56
C GLU A 163 1.51 24.79 12.87
N GLY A 164 2.72 24.21 12.82
CA GLY A 164 3.34 23.49 13.93
C GLY A 164 2.76 22.10 14.16
N SER A 165 3.20 21.39 15.20
CA SER A 165 2.65 20.08 15.61
C SER A 165 1.44 20.23 16.54
N ASN A 166 0.62 19.18 16.69
CA ASN A 166 -0.41 19.13 17.74
C ASN A 166 0.19 18.55 19.03
N SER A 167 -0.34 18.96 20.19
CA SER A 167 -0.05 18.36 21.49
C SER A 167 -1.21 17.45 21.95
N PRO A 168 -0.96 16.43 22.80
CA PRO A 168 -2.02 15.58 23.35
C PRO A 168 -3.09 16.34 24.15
N VAL A 169 -2.71 17.47 24.76
CA VAL A 169 -3.60 18.33 25.55
C VAL A 169 -4.36 19.35 24.69
N GLY A 170 -4.13 19.39 23.37
CA GLY A 170 -4.80 20.31 22.44
C GLY A 170 -4.39 21.78 22.58
N SER A 171 -3.47 22.11 23.50
CA SER A 171 -2.95 23.46 23.65
C SER A 171 -2.06 23.83 22.46
N LYS A 172 -2.25 25.06 21.97
CA LYS A 172 -1.48 25.68 20.87
C LYS A 172 -0.43 26.69 21.38
N THR A 173 -0.28 26.84 22.68
CA THR A 173 0.62 27.86 23.24
C THR A 173 2.07 27.36 23.22
N PRO A 174 3.02 28.10 22.63
CA PRO A 174 4.44 27.68 22.52
C PRO A 174 5.20 27.80 23.85
N VAL A 175 4.48 27.90 24.98
CA VAL A 175 5.05 28.18 26.31
C VAL A 175 5.99 27.07 26.78
N ASP A 176 5.83 25.85 26.22
CA ASP A 176 6.60 24.65 26.58
C ASP A 176 7.20 23.96 25.34
N ASP A 177 7.47 24.72 24.27
CA ASP A 177 8.11 24.17 23.08
C ASP A 177 9.61 23.88 23.35
N VAL A 178 10.06 22.70 22.91
CA VAL A 178 11.47 22.29 22.97
C VAL A 178 12.07 22.21 21.57
N VAL A 179 13.40 22.36 21.48
CA VAL A 179 14.12 22.15 20.22
C VAL A 179 13.95 20.71 19.73
N PHE A 180 13.80 20.52 18.42
CA PHE A 180 13.57 19.20 17.84
C PHE A 180 14.77 18.26 18.03
N HIS A 181 15.98 18.77 17.80
CA HIS A 181 17.20 18.00 17.99
C HIS A 181 17.42 17.68 19.47
N VAL A 182 18.10 16.58 19.75
CA VAL A 182 18.23 15.94 21.08
C VAL A 182 16.93 15.31 21.59
N TYR A 183 15.81 16.03 21.66
CA TYR A 183 14.57 15.51 22.22
C TYR A 183 13.85 14.55 21.26
N TYR A 184 13.33 15.08 20.15
CA TYR A 184 12.56 14.28 19.21
C TYR A 184 13.47 13.43 18.31
N THR A 185 14.69 13.88 17.99
CA THR A 185 15.65 13.03 17.27
C THR A 185 15.99 11.74 18.03
N SER A 186 16.24 11.80 19.35
CA SER A 186 16.56 10.60 20.13
C SER A 186 15.33 9.70 20.30
N LYS A 187 14.16 10.30 20.51
CA LYS A 187 12.88 9.57 20.59
C LYS A 187 12.57 8.86 19.28
N ASP A 188 12.77 9.51 18.14
CA ASP A 188 12.52 8.93 16.83
C ASP A 188 13.51 7.81 16.53
N TRP A 189 14.78 7.93 16.92
CA TRP A 189 15.74 6.82 16.83
C TRP A 189 15.33 5.60 17.64
N TYR A 190 14.88 5.81 18.88
CA TYR A 190 14.32 4.72 19.68
C TYR A 190 13.13 4.05 18.98
N GLY A 191 12.18 4.84 18.47
CA GLY A 191 11.03 4.35 17.73
C GLY A 191 11.43 3.56 16.47
N ILE A 192 12.41 4.03 15.72
CA ILE A 192 12.96 3.34 14.53
C ILE A 192 13.54 1.98 14.93
N VAL A 193 14.39 1.92 15.96
CA VAL A 193 15.02 0.67 16.42
C VAL A 193 13.97 -0.34 16.85
N VAL A 194 12.99 0.06 17.67
CA VAL A 194 11.91 -0.84 18.11
C VAL A 194 11.10 -1.34 16.92
N THR A 195 10.74 -0.45 16.00
CA THR A 195 9.93 -0.82 14.82
C THR A 195 10.68 -1.78 13.90
N LEU A 196 11.97 -1.54 13.64
CA LEU A 196 12.81 -2.42 12.83
C LEU A 196 13.07 -3.75 13.52
N MET A 197 13.17 -3.79 14.84
CA MET A 197 13.28 -5.03 15.61
C MET A 197 12.02 -5.88 15.44
N LEU A 198 10.83 -5.29 15.57
CA LEU A 198 9.55 -5.99 15.35
C LEU A 198 9.42 -6.51 13.91
N LEU A 199 9.78 -5.70 12.91
CA LEU A 199 9.79 -6.14 11.52
C LEU A 199 10.77 -7.29 11.30
N SER A 200 11.96 -7.22 11.92
CA SER A 200 12.97 -8.28 11.82
C SER A 200 12.47 -9.59 12.41
N ILE A 201 11.78 -9.56 13.56
CA ILE A 201 11.14 -10.75 14.14
C ILE A 201 10.19 -11.39 13.12
N VAL A 202 9.34 -10.60 12.46
CA VAL A 202 8.43 -11.12 11.43
C VAL A 202 9.21 -11.69 10.24
N VAL A 203 10.17 -10.94 9.69
CA VAL A 203 10.93 -11.35 8.49
C VAL A 203 11.78 -12.61 8.73
N TYR A 204 12.43 -12.74 9.88
CA TYR A 204 13.34 -13.86 10.13
C TYR A 204 12.64 -15.09 10.70
N LEU A 205 11.58 -14.94 11.51
CA LEU A 205 10.95 -16.06 12.21
C LEU A 205 9.62 -16.49 11.57
N MET A 206 8.89 -15.58 10.92
CA MET A 206 7.54 -15.85 10.41
C MET A 206 7.22 -15.03 9.13
N PRO A 207 8.08 -15.09 8.09
CA PRO A 207 8.02 -14.17 6.94
C PRO A 207 6.74 -14.22 6.13
N ASN A 208 5.98 -15.32 6.24
CA ASN A 208 4.75 -15.58 5.51
C ASN A 208 3.49 -15.43 6.38
N LEU A 209 3.61 -15.00 7.65
CA LEU A 209 2.48 -14.90 8.57
C LEU A 209 1.34 -14.01 8.03
N LEU A 210 1.69 -12.93 7.34
CA LEU A 210 0.75 -11.89 6.92
C LEU A 210 0.28 -12.03 5.47
N GLY A 211 0.79 -13.01 4.72
CA GLY A 211 0.46 -13.22 3.30
C GLY A 211 -0.38 -14.46 3.05
N ASP A 212 -1.00 -14.53 1.88
CA ASP A 212 -1.86 -15.66 1.49
C ASP A 212 -1.06 -16.80 0.81
N PRO A 213 -1.20 -18.07 1.26
CA PRO A 213 -0.49 -19.21 0.66
C PRO A 213 -0.85 -19.46 -0.80
N GLU A 214 -2.05 -19.08 -1.26
CA GLU A 214 -2.46 -19.22 -2.66
C GLU A 214 -1.58 -18.38 -3.59
N ASN A 215 -0.93 -17.33 -3.09
CA ASN A 215 -0.02 -16.53 -3.90
C ASN A 215 1.34 -17.20 -4.16
N PHE A 216 1.59 -18.39 -3.61
CA PHE A 216 2.69 -19.27 -3.99
C PHE A 216 2.34 -20.23 -5.13
N ILE A 217 1.12 -20.13 -5.68
CA ILE A 217 0.69 -20.85 -6.88
C ILE A 217 0.72 -19.86 -8.04
N GLN A 218 1.38 -20.21 -9.13
CA GLN A 218 1.41 -19.37 -10.34
C GLN A 218 0.00 -19.13 -10.86
N ALA A 219 -0.28 -17.90 -11.29
CA ALA A 219 -1.60 -17.52 -11.78
C ALA A 219 -2.10 -18.43 -12.92
N ASN A 220 -3.33 -18.91 -12.78
CA ASN A 220 -4.06 -19.65 -13.80
C ASN A 220 -5.44 -19.02 -14.00
N SER A 221 -5.64 -18.39 -15.15
CA SER A 221 -6.90 -17.73 -15.51
C SER A 221 -8.12 -18.65 -15.60
N LEU A 222 -7.93 -19.98 -15.66
CA LEU A 222 -9.00 -20.97 -15.73
C LEU A 222 -9.36 -21.57 -14.36
N VAL A 223 -8.60 -21.27 -13.31
CA VAL A 223 -8.80 -21.83 -11.97
C VAL A 223 -8.90 -20.71 -10.95
N THR A 224 -10.12 -20.43 -10.53
CA THR A 224 -10.42 -19.43 -9.50
C THR A 224 -10.20 -20.02 -8.10
N PRO A 225 -9.42 -19.36 -7.21
CA PRO A 225 -9.31 -19.75 -5.82
C PRO A 225 -10.66 -19.77 -5.11
N VAL A 226 -10.81 -20.63 -4.11
CA VAL A 226 -12.06 -20.80 -3.35
C VAL A 226 -12.48 -19.48 -2.65
N HIS A 227 -11.51 -18.74 -2.11
CA HIS A 227 -11.75 -17.51 -1.38
C HIS A 227 -10.83 -16.39 -1.88
N ILE A 228 -11.27 -15.62 -2.88
CA ILE A 228 -10.55 -14.42 -3.31
C ILE A 228 -10.76 -13.29 -2.29
N GLN A 229 -9.66 -12.78 -1.76
CA GLN A 229 -9.62 -11.67 -0.83
C GLN A 229 -8.37 -10.82 -1.06
N PRO A 230 -8.41 -9.52 -0.73
CA PRO A 230 -7.22 -8.70 -0.74
C PRO A 230 -6.39 -8.93 0.53
N GLU A 231 -5.17 -8.38 0.54
CA GLU A 231 -4.31 -8.35 1.73
C GLU A 231 -5.00 -7.69 2.94
N TRP A 232 -4.56 -8.04 4.14
CA TRP A 232 -5.25 -7.74 5.40
C TRP A 232 -5.59 -6.26 5.58
N TYR A 233 -4.71 -5.36 5.12
CA TYR A 233 -4.90 -3.93 5.24
C TYR A 233 -6.05 -3.40 4.36
N PHE A 234 -6.58 -4.16 3.41
CA PHE A 234 -7.78 -3.79 2.64
C PHE A 234 -9.07 -4.47 3.10
N LEU A 235 -9.01 -5.40 4.06
CA LEU A 235 -10.17 -6.22 4.43
C LEU A 235 -11.34 -5.38 4.98
N PHE A 236 -11.08 -4.27 5.68
CA PHE A 236 -12.14 -3.40 6.18
C PHE A 236 -12.99 -2.81 5.04
N ALA A 237 -12.33 -2.31 3.98
CA ALA A 237 -13.00 -1.73 2.82
C ALA A 237 -13.68 -2.82 1.98
N TYR A 238 -13.06 -4.00 1.86
CA TYR A 238 -13.64 -5.17 1.19
C TYR A 238 -14.91 -5.68 1.90
N ALA A 239 -14.94 -5.66 3.23
CA ALA A 239 -16.13 -6.01 4.00
C ALA A 239 -17.28 -5.01 3.76
N ILE A 240 -16.97 -3.70 3.68
CA ILE A 240 -17.95 -2.65 3.36
C ILE A 240 -18.48 -2.81 1.93
N LEU A 241 -17.62 -3.11 0.96
CA LEU A 241 -18.03 -3.41 -0.43
C LEU A 241 -19.07 -4.53 -0.47
N ARG A 242 -18.83 -5.60 0.29
CA ARG A 242 -19.65 -6.82 0.29
C ARG A 242 -20.92 -6.74 1.14
N SER A 243 -21.04 -5.75 2.02
CA SER A 243 -22.23 -5.59 2.87
C SER A 243 -23.44 -5.08 2.09
N ILE A 244 -23.23 -4.52 0.91
CA ILE A 244 -24.29 -3.98 0.06
C ILE A 244 -24.54 -4.94 -1.12
N PRO A 245 -25.75 -5.53 -1.23
CA PRO A 245 -26.11 -6.46 -2.31
C PRO A 245 -26.42 -5.74 -3.63
N ASN A 246 -25.63 -4.74 -3.99
CA ASN A 246 -25.70 -3.99 -5.24
C ASN A 246 -24.28 -3.60 -5.66
N LYS A 247 -23.87 -3.93 -6.89
CA LYS A 247 -22.50 -3.69 -7.37
C LYS A 247 -22.13 -2.20 -7.29
N PHE A 248 -22.98 -1.31 -7.80
CA PHE A 248 -22.73 0.13 -7.79
C PHE A 248 -22.71 0.68 -6.35
N GLY A 249 -23.72 0.34 -5.55
CA GLY A 249 -23.81 0.76 -4.15
C GLY A 249 -22.62 0.30 -3.32
N GLY A 250 -22.21 -0.96 -3.45
CA GLY A 250 -21.03 -1.49 -2.76
C GLY A 250 -19.75 -0.77 -3.17
N VAL A 251 -19.54 -0.51 -4.47
CA VAL A 251 -18.37 0.23 -4.96
C VAL A 251 -18.36 1.66 -4.38
N VAL A 252 -19.49 2.37 -4.46
CA VAL A 252 -19.61 3.72 -3.91
C VAL A 252 -19.32 3.72 -2.40
N SER A 253 -19.90 2.81 -1.63
CA SER A 253 -19.67 2.74 -0.19
C SER A 253 -18.25 2.37 0.19
N MET A 254 -17.58 1.51 -0.58
CA MET A 254 -16.17 1.21 -0.40
C MET A 254 -15.32 2.49 -0.57
N PHE A 255 -15.53 3.27 -1.63
CA PHE A 255 -14.82 4.53 -1.82
C PHE A 255 -15.15 5.56 -0.74
N LEU A 256 -16.43 5.69 -0.37
CA LEU A 256 -16.85 6.59 0.71
C LEU A 256 -16.27 6.21 2.07
N SER A 257 -15.98 4.92 2.33
CA SER A 257 -15.34 4.51 3.59
C SER A 257 -13.96 5.13 3.81
N ILE A 258 -13.30 5.57 2.73
CA ILE A 258 -12.01 6.27 2.77
C ILE A 258 -12.23 7.77 2.60
N LEU A 259 -13.09 8.17 1.65
CA LEU A 259 -13.35 9.58 1.35
C LEU A 259 -14.10 10.32 2.45
N ILE A 260 -14.73 9.61 3.41
CA ILE A 260 -15.31 10.22 4.62
C ILE A 260 -14.27 10.97 5.45
N LEU A 261 -12.98 10.71 5.24
CA LEU A 261 -11.90 11.45 5.89
C LEU A 261 -11.72 12.86 5.31
N PHE A 262 -12.15 13.15 4.07
CA PHE A 262 -11.97 14.47 3.43
C PHE A 262 -12.79 15.57 4.11
#